data_AF-A0A2C6AUZ5-F1
#
_entry.id   AF-A0A2C6AUZ5-F1
#
_cell.length_a   1.000
_cell.length_b   1.000
_cell.length_c   1.000
_cell.angle_alpha   90.00
_cell.angle_beta   90.00
_cell.angle_gamma   90.00
#
_symmetry.space_group_name_H-M   'P 1'
#
loop_
_entity.id
_entity.type
_entity.pdbx_description
1 polymer ?
#
loop_
_entity_poly.entity_id
_entity_poly.type
_entity_poly.pdbx_seq_one_letter_code
_entity_poly.pdbx_strand_id
1 'polypeptide(L)'
;MKGLEDFQKEYMVFVKGGKYKKKVFNLEVCKYPVTQSMWENIMGYNPSRFKGANKPVEIVNWWEVLKFCNKLSEKYNLKPVYDLSQEEKGVLKIIHLDGEIVEEDKSDFKNTEGFRLPIEAEWEWFARGGQKAIDEGTFDYKYSGSNNIDEVAWYYENSGAKNEEGTTQNVGLKEANQLGLYDCSGNVWEWCYDMSDDESIEDGIVYRKLKGGAWISNLELCQNFFCTSENAIFEDIDIGFRIVRTIH
;
A
#
# COMPACT_ATOMS: atom_id res chain seq x y z
N MET A 1 -11.06 14.72 -16.79
CA MET A 1 -10.24 15.22 -15.67
C MET A 1 -11.04 15.54 -14.40
N LYS A 2 -12.25 16.13 -14.45
CA LYS A 2 -13.04 16.46 -13.24
C LYS A 2 -13.19 15.31 -12.21
N GLY A 3 -13.39 14.08 -12.67
CA GLY A 3 -13.49 12.91 -11.77
C GLY A 3 -12.19 12.49 -11.07
N LEU A 4 -11.02 12.73 -11.68
CA LEU A 4 -9.73 12.44 -11.04
C LEU A 4 -9.45 13.44 -9.92
N GLU A 5 -9.69 14.72 -10.15
CA GLU A 5 -9.51 15.76 -9.13
C GLU A 5 -10.40 15.52 -7.90
N ASP A 6 -11.65 15.09 -8.13
CA ASP A 6 -12.58 14.78 -7.04
C ASP A 6 -12.10 13.57 -6.24
N PHE A 7 -11.67 12.49 -6.94
CA PHE A 7 -11.05 11.32 -6.30
C PHE A 7 -9.78 11.70 -5.49
N GLN A 8 -8.94 12.57 -6.05
CA GLN A 8 -7.71 13.02 -5.38
C GLN A 8 -8.01 13.83 -4.12
N LYS A 9 -8.94 14.78 -4.18
CA LYS A 9 -9.35 15.56 -3.00
C LYS A 9 -9.91 14.67 -1.90
N GLU A 10 -10.71 13.68 -2.27
CA GLU A 10 -11.35 12.77 -1.34
C GLU A 10 -10.35 11.79 -0.72
N TYR A 11 -9.49 11.16 -1.52
CA TYR A 11 -8.72 9.99 -1.09
C TYR A 11 -7.21 10.14 -1.07
N MET A 12 -6.64 11.15 -1.72
CA MET A 12 -5.19 11.27 -1.87
C MET A 12 -4.61 12.42 -1.04
N VAL A 13 -3.38 12.24 -0.57
CA VAL A 13 -2.57 13.25 0.11
C VAL A 13 -1.30 13.47 -0.69
N PHE A 14 -0.95 14.73 -0.93
CA PHE A 14 0.36 15.06 -1.48
C PHE A 14 1.45 14.85 -0.42
N VAL A 15 2.41 14.00 -0.73
CA VAL A 15 3.59 13.73 0.10
C VAL A 15 4.81 14.25 -0.63
N LYS A 16 5.47 15.25 -0.03
CA LYS A 16 6.73 15.77 -0.53
C LYS A 16 7.81 14.69 -0.47
N GLY A 17 8.50 14.51 -1.59
CA GLY A 17 9.65 13.62 -1.68
C GLY A 17 10.83 14.08 -0.84
N GLY A 18 11.83 13.23 -0.73
CA GLY A 18 13.00 13.46 0.12
C GLY A 18 14.11 12.45 -0.14
N LYS A 19 15.09 12.42 0.76
CA LYS A 19 16.16 11.41 0.77
C LYS A 19 16.00 10.53 1.99
N TYR A 20 15.60 9.28 1.80
CA TYR A 20 15.40 8.31 2.86
C TYR A 20 15.67 6.89 2.35
N LYS A 21 16.78 6.27 2.81
CA LYS A 21 17.42 5.06 2.26
C LYS A 21 17.82 5.24 0.77
N LYS A 22 16.86 5.53 -0.10
CA LYS A 22 16.97 5.95 -1.50
C LYS A 22 16.26 7.30 -1.74
N LYS A 23 16.29 7.81 -2.98
CA LYS A 23 15.51 9.00 -3.35
C LYS A 23 14.02 8.63 -3.36
N VAL A 24 13.20 9.44 -2.70
CA VAL A 24 11.74 9.33 -2.74
C VAL A 24 11.20 10.52 -3.54
N PHE A 25 10.41 10.25 -4.57
CA PHE A 25 9.80 11.28 -5.40
C PHE A 25 8.59 11.92 -4.69
N ASN A 26 8.06 13.01 -5.26
CA ASN A 26 6.78 13.51 -4.80
C ASN A 26 5.70 12.49 -5.14
N LEU A 27 4.80 12.22 -4.20
CA LEU A 27 3.75 11.23 -4.36
C LEU A 27 2.39 11.84 -4.03
N GLU A 28 1.35 11.33 -4.68
CA GLU A 28 0.03 11.26 -4.09
C GLU A 28 -0.11 9.90 -3.41
N VAL A 29 -0.45 9.88 -2.13
CA VAL A 29 -0.62 8.65 -1.34
C VAL A 29 -2.07 8.54 -0.90
N CYS A 30 -2.68 7.37 -1.06
CA CYS A 30 -4.03 7.14 -0.57
C CYS A 30 -4.06 7.24 0.97
N LYS A 31 -5.01 8.02 1.50
CA LYS A 31 -5.23 8.29 2.93
C LYS A 31 -5.38 7.00 3.74
N TYR A 32 -6.00 6.01 3.11
CA TYR A 32 -6.40 4.74 3.70
C TYR A 32 -5.85 3.58 2.86
N PRO A 33 -5.73 2.37 3.43
CA PRO A 33 -5.76 1.15 2.64
C PRO A 33 -6.97 1.15 1.70
N VAL A 34 -6.85 0.51 0.53
CA VAL A 34 -7.95 0.43 -0.43
C VAL A 34 -9.14 -0.25 0.24
N THR A 35 -10.30 0.40 0.21
CA THR A 35 -11.51 -0.14 0.83
C THR A 35 -12.20 -1.15 -0.05
N GLN A 36 -13.05 -1.99 0.53
CA GLN A 36 -13.88 -2.94 -0.21
C GLN A 36 -14.76 -2.25 -1.25
N SER A 37 -15.32 -1.07 -0.95
CA SER A 37 -16.11 -0.32 -1.91
C SER A 37 -15.26 0.20 -3.08
N MET A 38 -14.05 0.70 -2.83
CA MET A 38 -13.13 1.08 -3.91
C MET A 38 -12.80 -0.12 -4.79
N TRP A 39 -12.43 -1.25 -4.18
CA TRP A 39 -12.13 -2.49 -4.88
C TRP A 39 -13.30 -2.93 -5.77
N GLU A 40 -14.48 -3.10 -5.19
CA GLU A 40 -15.68 -3.59 -5.89
C GLU A 40 -16.08 -2.67 -7.06
N ASN A 41 -15.96 -1.36 -6.89
CA ASN A 41 -16.24 -0.38 -7.94
C ASN A 41 -15.28 -0.45 -9.14
N ILE A 42 -14.10 -1.05 -8.98
CA ILE A 42 -13.07 -1.16 -10.02
C ILE A 42 -12.98 -2.58 -10.59
N MET A 43 -13.08 -3.58 -9.71
CA MET A 43 -12.87 -4.99 -10.03
C MET A 43 -14.18 -5.73 -10.31
N GLY A 44 -15.32 -5.23 -9.82
CA GLY A 44 -16.65 -5.82 -10.03
C GLY A 44 -17.00 -6.99 -9.13
N TYR A 45 -16.17 -7.29 -8.11
CA TYR A 45 -16.40 -8.30 -7.08
C TYR A 45 -15.76 -7.87 -5.76
N ASN A 46 -16.05 -8.55 -4.66
CA ASN A 46 -15.46 -8.29 -3.35
C ASN A 46 -15.01 -9.61 -2.68
N PRO A 47 -13.70 -9.91 -2.63
CA PRO A 47 -13.19 -11.18 -2.10
C PRO A 47 -13.16 -11.24 -0.57
N SER A 48 -13.22 -10.10 0.10
CA SER A 48 -12.93 -9.95 1.53
C SER A 48 -13.84 -10.78 2.45
N ARG A 49 -13.27 -11.44 3.45
CA ARG A 49 -14.04 -12.18 4.47
C ARG A 49 -14.84 -11.24 5.37
N PHE A 50 -14.24 -10.16 5.85
CA PHE A 50 -14.83 -9.25 6.83
C PHE A 50 -15.61 -8.15 6.13
N LYS A 51 -16.91 -8.37 5.88
CA LYS A 51 -17.70 -7.46 5.04
C LYS A 51 -17.91 -6.06 5.65
N GLY A 52 -17.67 -5.04 4.85
CA GLY A 52 -18.00 -3.64 5.15
C GLY A 52 -17.42 -2.70 4.11
N ALA A 53 -18.25 -1.80 3.55
CA ALA A 53 -17.85 -0.92 2.44
C ALA A 53 -16.58 -0.10 2.72
N ASN A 54 -16.42 0.35 3.97
CA ASN A 54 -15.27 1.16 4.43
C ASN A 54 -14.19 0.34 5.14
N LYS A 55 -14.32 -0.99 5.22
CA LYS A 55 -13.22 -1.84 5.68
C LYS A 55 -12.18 -1.96 4.56
N PRO A 56 -10.90 -2.20 4.89
CA PRO A 56 -9.90 -2.53 3.88
C PRO A 56 -10.34 -3.77 3.10
N VAL A 57 -10.02 -3.81 1.82
CA VAL A 57 -10.09 -5.04 1.05
C VAL A 57 -8.98 -5.98 1.54
N GLU A 58 -9.37 -7.21 1.85
CA GLU A 58 -8.48 -8.34 2.15
C GLU A 58 -8.85 -9.58 1.31
N ILE A 59 -8.02 -10.62 1.36
CA ILE A 59 -7.98 -11.76 0.41
C ILE A 59 -7.75 -11.24 -1.01
N VAL A 60 -6.61 -10.55 -1.18
CA VAL A 60 -6.15 -10.07 -2.49
C VAL A 60 -4.67 -10.40 -2.63
N ASN A 61 -4.30 -11.05 -3.73
CA ASN A 61 -2.90 -11.32 -4.03
C ASN A 61 -2.25 -10.13 -4.77
N TRP A 62 -0.93 -10.15 -4.83
CA TRP A 62 -0.15 -9.03 -5.36
C TRP A 62 -0.47 -8.72 -6.84
N TRP A 63 -0.71 -9.75 -7.66
CA TRP A 63 -1.03 -9.57 -9.08
C TRP A 63 -2.42 -8.96 -9.30
N GLU A 64 -3.42 -9.35 -8.52
CA GLU A 64 -4.74 -8.72 -8.56
C GLU A 64 -4.69 -7.24 -8.16
N VAL A 65 -3.84 -6.90 -7.19
CA VAL A 65 -3.60 -5.52 -6.79
C VAL A 65 -3.00 -4.69 -7.95
N LEU A 66 -2.09 -5.26 -8.75
CA LEU A 66 -1.59 -4.57 -9.94
C LEU A 66 -2.68 -4.34 -10.99
N LYS A 67 -3.57 -5.33 -11.19
CA LYS A 67 -4.75 -5.19 -12.06
C LYS A 67 -5.68 -4.07 -11.59
N PHE A 68 -5.93 -4.00 -10.29
CA PHE A 68 -6.69 -2.90 -9.68
C PHE A 68 -6.05 -1.55 -10.00
N CYS A 69 -4.73 -1.42 -9.78
CA CYS A 69 -3.99 -0.19 -10.05
C CYS A 69 -4.09 0.25 -11.52
N ASN A 70 -3.94 -0.69 -12.45
CA ASN A 70 -4.11 -0.42 -13.89
C ASN A 70 -5.53 0.00 -14.22
N LYS A 71 -6.55 -0.75 -13.78
CA LYS A 71 -7.97 -0.41 -14.04
C LYS A 71 -8.38 0.94 -13.44
N LEU A 72 -7.86 1.27 -12.25
CA LEU A 72 -8.07 2.57 -11.64
C LEU A 72 -7.42 3.69 -12.47
N SER A 73 -6.23 3.45 -13.00
CA SER A 73 -5.54 4.38 -13.90
C SER A 73 -6.36 4.63 -15.17
N GLU A 74 -6.82 3.55 -15.82
CA GLU A 74 -7.66 3.62 -17.03
C GLU A 74 -8.98 4.37 -16.78
N LYS A 75 -9.66 4.09 -15.64
CA LYS A 75 -10.89 4.79 -15.24
C LYS A 75 -10.73 6.31 -15.24
N TYR A 76 -9.54 6.80 -14.89
CA TYR A 76 -9.24 8.22 -14.84
C TYR A 76 -8.46 8.76 -16.05
N ASN A 77 -8.30 7.94 -17.09
CA ASN A 77 -7.53 8.25 -18.31
C ASN A 77 -6.05 8.54 -18.03
N LEU A 78 -5.48 7.87 -17.03
CA LEU A 78 -4.04 7.85 -16.78
C LEU A 78 -3.43 6.63 -17.48
N LYS A 79 -2.16 6.73 -17.87
CA LYS A 79 -1.42 5.59 -18.39
C LYS A 79 -1.21 4.53 -17.29
N PRO A 80 -1.60 3.26 -17.53
CA PRO A 80 -1.29 2.16 -16.61
C PRO A 80 0.22 2.05 -16.35
N VAL A 81 0.58 1.59 -15.15
CA VAL A 81 1.99 1.46 -14.75
C VAL A 81 2.55 0.08 -15.14
N TYR A 82 1.71 -0.95 -15.12
CA TYR A 82 2.16 -2.33 -15.25
C TYR A 82 1.74 -2.91 -16.60
N ASP A 83 2.66 -3.56 -17.30
CA ASP A 83 2.33 -4.49 -18.39
C ASP A 83 2.24 -5.91 -17.81
N LEU A 84 1.01 -6.42 -17.77
CA LEU A 84 0.65 -7.73 -17.21
C LEU A 84 0.41 -8.78 -18.31
N SER A 85 0.80 -8.52 -19.56
CA SER A 85 0.57 -9.43 -20.70
C SER A 85 1.25 -10.79 -20.57
N GLN A 86 2.21 -10.94 -19.67
CA GLN A 86 2.94 -12.18 -19.41
C GLN A 86 2.86 -12.63 -17.93
N GLU A 87 1.79 -12.22 -17.23
CA GLU A 87 1.52 -12.63 -15.85
C GLU A 87 1.53 -14.15 -15.65
N GLU A 88 0.97 -14.92 -16.59
CA GLU A 88 0.94 -16.40 -16.52
C GLU A 88 2.35 -17.02 -16.53
N LYS A 89 3.36 -16.27 -16.98
CA LYS A 89 4.77 -16.67 -16.96
C LYS A 89 5.53 -16.05 -15.78
N GLY A 90 4.84 -15.34 -14.89
CA GLY A 90 5.43 -14.60 -13.77
C GLY A 90 6.25 -13.38 -14.19
N VAL A 91 6.08 -12.88 -15.42
CA VAL A 91 6.87 -11.76 -15.95
C VAL A 91 6.06 -10.47 -15.86
N LEU A 92 6.56 -9.52 -15.07
CA LEU A 92 6.06 -8.15 -15.01
C LEU A 92 6.99 -7.22 -15.79
N LYS A 93 6.40 -6.24 -16.47
CA LYS A 93 7.12 -5.09 -17.04
C LYS A 93 6.46 -3.79 -16.65
N ILE A 94 7.23 -2.70 -16.72
CA ILE A 94 6.76 -1.35 -16.35
C ILE A 94 6.58 -0.52 -17.62
N ILE A 95 5.45 0.17 -17.69
CA ILE A 95 5.09 1.07 -18.79
C ILE A 95 5.51 2.50 -18.39
N HIS A 96 6.46 3.06 -19.11
CA HIS A 96 6.89 4.44 -18.94
C HIS A 96 5.96 5.43 -19.66
N LEU A 97 6.03 6.71 -19.27
CA LEU A 97 5.25 7.84 -19.78
C LEU A 97 5.33 7.96 -21.31
N ASP A 98 6.51 7.76 -21.88
CA ASP A 98 6.77 7.82 -23.32
C ASP A 98 6.24 6.62 -24.11
N GLY A 99 5.91 5.51 -23.44
CA GLY A 99 5.38 4.29 -24.06
C GLY A 99 6.38 3.16 -24.12
N GLU A 100 7.61 3.38 -23.66
CA GLU A 100 8.56 2.32 -23.49
C GLU A 100 8.06 1.32 -22.43
N ILE A 101 8.20 0.03 -22.75
CA ILE A 101 7.91 -1.07 -21.83
C ILE A 101 9.26 -1.65 -21.42
N VAL A 102 9.60 -1.54 -20.14
CA VAL A 102 10.90 -1.92 -19.60
C VAL A 102 10.78 -3.05 -18.58
N GLU A 103 11.83 -3.85 -18.44
CA GLU A 103 11.94 -4.86 -17.38
C GLU A 103 11.97 -4.19 -15.99
N GLU A 104 11.52 -4.92 -14.95
CA GLU A 104 11.41 -4.38 -13.58
C GLU A 104 12.71 -3.76 -13.06
N ASP A 105 13.85 -4.40 -13.32
CA ASP A 105 15.20 -4.00 -12.87
C ASP A 105 15.71 -2.69 -13.52
N LYS A 106 15.12 -2.31 -14.65
CA LYS A 106 15.46 -1.11 -15.41
C LYS A 106 14.44 0.02 -15.25
N SER A 107 13.37 -0.25 -14.51
CA SER A 107 12.28 0.72 -14.33
C SER A 107 12.68 1.85 -13.38
N ASP A 108 12.12 3.04 -13.64
CA ASP A 108 12.17 4.16 -12.71
C ASP A 108 10.76 4.74 -12.59
N PHE A 109 10.15 4.63 -11.40
CA PHE A 109 8.80 5.13 -11.16
C PHE A 109 8.66 6.65 -11.31
N LYS A 110 9.76 7.40 -11.48
CA LYS A 110 9.69 8.79 -11.97
C LYS A 110 9.17 8.91 -13.40
N ASN A 111 9.18 7.82 -14.16
CA ASN A 111 8.73 7.81 -15.54
C ASN A 111 7.33 7.20 -15.66
N THR A 112 6.52 7.16 -14.59
CA THR A 112 5.17 6.59 -14.62
C THR A 112 4.10 7.63 -14.30
N GLU A 113 2.87 7.37 -14.73
CA GLU A 113 1.73 8.29 -14.57
C GLU A 113 0.65 7.76 -13.62
N GLY A 114 0.28 6.48 -13.79
CA GLY A 114 -0.86 5.87 -13.15
C GLY A 114 -0.64 5.51 -11.67
N PHE A 115 -1.70 4.94 -11.09
CA PHE A 115 -1.68 4.37 -9.76
C PHE A 115 -0.82 3.11 -9.73
N ARG A 116 -0.16 2.88 -8.60
CA ARG A 116 0.73 1.75 -8.36
C ARG A 116 0.84 1.43 -6.88
N LEU A 117 1.43 0.28 -6.58
CA LEU A 117 1.95 0.01 -5.25
C LEU A 117 3.12 0.96 -4.92
N PRO A 118 3.27 1.36 -3.65
CA PRO A 118 4.48 2.02 -3.20
C PRO A 118 5.66 1.04 -3.23
N ILE A 119 6.86 1.57 -3.46
CA ILE A 119 8.07 0.82 -3.09
C ILE A 119 8.26 0.91 -1.56
N GLU A 120 8.94 -0.05 -0.94
CA GLU A 120 9.15 -0.14 0.51
C GLU A 120 9.67 1.18 1.11
N ALA A 121 10.65 1.81 0.46
CA ALA A 121 11.20 3.07 0.96
C ALA A 121 10.22 4.25 0.86
N GLU A 122 9.33 4.26 -0.15
CA GLU A 122 8.24 5.24 -0.23
C GLU A 122 7.22 4.97 0.89
N TRP A 123 6.88 3.69 1.11
CA TRP A 123 5.97 3.25 2.15
C TRP A 123 6.44 3.72 3.53
N GLU A 124 7.68 3.41 3.88
CA GLU A 124 8.27 3.82 5.14
C GLU A 124 8.39 5.35 5.25
N TRP A 125 8.71 6.05 4.16
CA TRP A 125 8.80 7.51 4.17
C TRP A 125 7.47 8.16 4.58
N PHE A 126 6.37 7.77 3.93
CA PHE A 126 5.08 8.36 4.26
C PHE A 126 4.48 7.81 5.56
N ALA A 127 4.73 6.54 5.93
CA ALA A 127 4.25 5.98 7.20
C ALA A 127 4.88 6.71 8.39
N ARG A 128 6.13 7.15 8.25
CA ARG A 128 6.84 7.95 9.26
C ARG A 128 6.48 9.45 9.24
N GLY A 129 5.52 9.86 8.42
CA GLY A 129 5.08 11.25 8.31
C GLY A 129 5.96 12.17 7.43
N GLY A 130 6.92 11.59 6.70
CA GLY A 130 7.74 12.27 5.70
C GLY A 130 8.44 13.52 6.22
N GLN A 131 8.58 14.53 5.35
CA GLN A 131 9.25 15.79 5.70
C GLN A 131 8.57 16.52 6.87
N LYS A 132 7.23 16.46 6.96
CA LYS A 132 6.49 17.14 8.03
C LYS A 132 6.85 16.59 9.41
N ALA A 133 6.97 15.27 9.54
CA ALA A 133 7.41 14.64 10.79
C ALA A 133 8.89 14.93 11.10
N ILE A 134 9.75 15.16 10.10
CA ILE A 134 11.12 15.65 10.34
C ILE A 134 11.07 17.05 10.94
N ASP A 135 10.30 17.95 10.33
CA ASP A 135 10.18 19.34 10.77
C ASP A 135 9.56 19.44 12.18
N GLU A 136 8.67 18.51 12.53
CA GLU A 136 8.01 18.42 13.85
C GLU A 136 8.80 17.58 14.89
N GLY A 137 9.88 16.91 14.49
CA GLY A 137 10.69 16.07 15.39
C GLY A 137 10.04 14.73 15.78
N THR A 138 9.11 14.22 14.96
CA THR A 138 8.31 13.00 15.21
C THR A 138 8.65 11.85 14.26
N PHE A 139 9.61 12.04 13.35
CA PHE A 139 9.98 11.07 12.30
C PHE A 139 10.44 9.70 12.83
N ASP A 140 10.89 9.63 14.08
CA ASP A 140 11.39 8.42 14.74
C ASP A 140 10.36 7.75 15.65
N TYR A 141 9.07 8.10 15.53
CA TYR A 141 8.00 7.36 16.19
C TYR A 141 7.98 5.89 15.76
N LYS A 142 7.70 5.01 16.72
CA LYS A 142 7.65 3.55 16.50
C LYS A 142 6.55 3.15 15.52
N TYR A 143 5.40 3.81 15.61
CA TYR A 143 4.23 3.57 14.78
C TYR A 143 3.93 4.80 13.93
N SER A 144 3.06 4.64 12.94
CA SER A 144 2.69 5.74 12.04
C SER A 144 1.88 6.79 12.78
N GLY A 145 2.55 7.85 13.24
CA GLY A 145 1.93 9.00 13.91
C GLY A 145 2.11 9.07 15.42
N SER A 146 2.46 7.97 16.11
CA SER A 146 2.63 7.95 17.57
C SER A 146 3.62 6.88 18.06
N ASN A 147 4.12 7.03 19.29
CA ASN A 147 4.80 5.97 20.03
C ASN A 147 3.83 5.06 20.80
N ASN A 148 2.57 5.45 20.91
CA ASN A 148 1.50 4.67 21.52
C ASN A 148 0.68 3.98 20.42
N ILE A 149 0.79 2.65 20.33
CA ILE A 149 0.12 1.87 19.29
C ILE A 149 -1.41 1.99 19.35
N ASP A 150 -1.99 2.14 20.54
CA ASP A 150 -3.45 2.21 20.71
C ASP A 150 -4.08 3.46 20.10
N GLU A 151 -3.30 4.52 19.88
CA GLU A 151 -3.77 5.75 19.24
C GLU A 151 -3.92 5.56 17.72
N VAL A 152 -3.08 4.73 17.10
CA VAL A 152 -2.85 4.76 15.65
C VAL A 152 -3.14 3.43 14.94
N ALA A 153 -3.34 2.33 15.67
CA ALA A 153 -3.45 1.00 15.08
C ALA A 153 -4.60 0.15 15.62
N TRP A 154 -5.16 -0.65 14.72
CA TRP A 154 -5.95 -1.84 15.06
C TRP A 154 -5.05 -3.06 15.00
N TYR A 155 -4.79 -3.70 16.14
CA TYR A 155 -3.86 -4.82 16.27
C TYR A 155 -4.39 -5.84 17.28
N TYR A 156 -3.66 -6.93 17.52
CA TYR A 156 -4.13 -8.11 18.27
C TYR A 156 -4.89 -7.79 19.57
N GLU A 157 -4.40 -6.82 20.35
CA GLU A 157 -4.98 -6.49 21.66
C GLU A 157 -6.30 -5.72 21.58
N ASN A 158 -6.53 -4.93 20.52
CA ASN A 158 -7.67 -4.00 20.44
C ASN A 158 -8.60 -4.22 19.23
N SER A 159 -8.30 -5.18 18.36
CA SER A 159 -9.11 -5.56 17.18
C SER A 159 -10.21 -6.58 17.48
N GLY A 160 -10.23 -7.15 18.69
CA GLY A 160 -11.06 -8.29 19.08
C GLY A 160 -10.38 -9.66 18.93
N ALA A 161 -9.19 -9.72 18.30
CA ALA A 161 -8.48 -10.98 18.01
C ALA A 161 -8.17 -11.81 19.27
N LYS A 162 -7.85 -11.14 20.38
CA LYS A 162 -7.55 -11.77 21.66
C LYS A 162 -8.70 -12.61 22.24
N ASN A 163 -9.94 -12.28 21.89
CA ASN A 163 -11.16 -12.84 22.49
C ASN A 163 -12.03 -13.60 21.47
N GLU A 164 -11.41 -14.19 20.44
CA GLU A 164 -11.98 -15.11 19.42
C GLU A 164 -12.76 -14.49 18.23
N GLU A 165 -13.04 -13.18 18.21
CA GLU A 165 -13.79 -12.52 17.10
C GLU A 165 -13.05 -11.30 16.50
N GLY A 166 -11.74 -11.41 16.26
CA GLY A 166 -10.99 -10.33 15.63
C GLY A 166 -11.41 -10.09 14.18
N THR A 167 -11.37 -8.82 13.77
CA THR A 167 -11.75 -8.39 12.43
C THR A 167 -11.01 -7.13 12.03
N THR A 168 -10.87 -6.91 10.72
CA THR A 168 -10.51 -5.60 10.17
C THR A 168 -11.52 -4.55 10.62
N GLN A 169 -11.10 -3.30 10.75
CA GLN A 169 -11.97 -2.19 11.13
C GLN A 169 -12.18 -1.25 9.95
N ASN A 170 -13.23 -0.42 10.02
CA ASN A 170 -13.37 0.64 9.02
C ASN A 170 -12.12 1.52 9.07
N VAL A 171 -11.64 1.92 7.88
CA VAL A 171 -10.44 2.75 7.76
C VAL A 171 -10.64 4.11 8.43
N GLY A 172 -9.56 4.69 8.95
CA GLY A 172 -9.56 6.05 9.49
C GLY A 172 -10.28 6.24 10.82
N LEU A 173 -10.48 5.17 11.62
CA LEU A 173 -11.07 5.26 12.95
C LEU A 173 -10.06 5.50 14.08
N LYS A 174 -8.77 5.36 13.79
CA LYS A 174 -7.65 5.71 14.68
C LYS A 174 -7.03 7.04 14.25
N GLU A 175 -6.10 7.58 15.02
CA GLU A 175 -5.40 8.82 14.68
C GLU A 175 -4.53 8.66 13.44
N ALA A 176 -4.49 9.70 12.61
CA ALA A 176 -3.61 9.76 11.45
C ALA A 176 -2.18 10.14 11.85
N ASN A 177 -1.21 9.85 10.98
CA ASN A 177 0.13 10.42 11.11
C ASN A 177 0.18 11.90 10.69
N GLN A 178 1.37 12.50 10.74
CA GLN A 178 1.59 13.91 10.45
C GLN A 178 1.08 14.34 9.07
N LEU A 179 1.03 13.43 8.10
CA LEU A 179 0.56 13.69 6.74
C LEU A 179 -0.97 13.54 6.58
N GLY A 180 -1.68 13.04 7.59
CA GLY A 180 -3.10 12.69 7.44
C GLY A 180 -3.32 11.31 6.82
N LEU A 181 -2.33 10.41 6.93
CA LEU A 181 -2.45 9.02 6.51
C LEU A 181 -2.85 8.15 7.70
N TYR A 182 -3.80 7.25 7.48
CA TYR A 182 -4.38 6.38 8.49
C TYR A 182 -3.98 4.93 8.23
N ASP A 183 -4.02 4.13 9.30
CA ASP A 183 -3.88 2.67 9.25
C ASP A 183 -2.58 2.19 8.56
N CYS A 184 -1.50 3.00 8.55
CA CYS A 184 -0.18 2.49 8.15
C CYS A 184 0.45 1.61 9.25
N SER A 185 -0.18 1.50 10.42
CA SER A 185 0.13 0.54 11.47
C SER A 185 -1.15 -0.25 11.79
N GLY A 186 -1.12 -1.57 11.63
CA GLY A 186 -2.26 -2.45 11.90
C GLY A 186 -3.36 -2.42 10.83
N ASN A 187 -4.54 -2.92 11.21
CA ASN A 187 -5.70 -3.18 10.35
C ASN A 187 -5.44 -4.27 9.30
N VAL A 188 -4.61 -4.02 8.28
CA VAL A 188 -4.15 -5.01 7.31
C VAL A 188 -2.68 -4.80 6.97
N TRP A 189 -1.95 -5.87 6.71
CA TRP A 189 -0.68 -5.79 6.00
C TRP A 189 -0.88 -5.14 4.64
N GLU A 190 0.11 -4.40 4.17
CA GLU A 190 0.05 -3.73 2.88
C GLU A 190 1.13 -4.24 1.93
N TRP A 191 0.69 -4.77 0.78
CA TRP A 191 1.58 -5.09 -0.33
C TRP A 191 2.42 -3.90 -0.76
N CYS A 192 3.72 -4.13 -0.90
CA CYS A 192 4.67 -3.22 -1.55
C CYS A 192 5.12 -3.80 -2.90
N TYR A 193 5.71 -2.96 -3.74
CA TYR A 193 6.25 -3.38 -5.03
C TYR A 193 7.50 -4.26 -4.90
N ASP A 194 8.40 -3.95 -3.97
CA ASP A 194 9.73 -4.57 -3.85
C ASP A 194 9.62 -6.09 -3.59
N MET A 195 10.53 -6.85 -4.20
CA MET A 195 10.74 -8.26 -3.89
C MET A 195 11.42 -8.44 -2.54
N SER A 196 11.37 -9.64 -1.97
CA SER A 196 12.17 -10.00 -0.80
C SER A 196 13.67 -9.79 -1.06
N ASP A 197 14.43 -9.47 -0.01
CA ASP A 197 15.89 -9.32 -0.11
C ASP A 197 16.60 -10.68 -0.25
N ASP A 198 15.92 -11.77 0.12
CA ASP A 198 16.38 -13.12 -0.17
C ASP A 198 16.20 -13.37 -1.67
N GLU A 199 17.32 -13.36 -2.41
CA GLU A 199 17.39 -13.56 -3.87
C GLU A 199 16.97 -14.99 -4.29
N SER A 200 16.58 -15.83 -3.34
CA SER A 200 16.03 -17.15 -3.62
C SER A 200 14.61 -17.01 -4.19
N ILE A 201 14.55 -16.82 -5.50
CA ILE A 201 13.44 -17.33 -6.30
C ILE A 201 13.51 -18.86 -6.17
N GLU A 202 12.97 -19.41 -5.08
CA GLU A 202 12.82 -20.86 -4.94
C GLU A 202 11.85 -21.31 -6.04
N ASP A 203 12.34 -22.08 -7.01
CA ASP A 203 11.54 -22.73 -8.06
C ASP A 203 10.59 -21.82 -8.87
N GLY A 204 10.98 -20.56 -9.11
CA GLY A 204 10.15 -19.59 -9.85
C GLY A 204 9.10 -18.88 -9.00
N ILE A 205 9.11 -19.07 -7.67
CA ILE A 205 8.21 -18.39 -6.74
C ILE A 205 8.72 -16.98 -6.47
N VAL A 206 7.85 -15.98 -6.66
CA VAL A 206 8.16 -14.57 -6.41
C VAL A 206 7.59 -14.18 -5.06
N TYR A 207 8.44 -13.69 -4.16
CA TYR A 207 8.03 -13.12 -2.87
C TYR A 207 8.05 -11.60 -2.94
N ARG A 208 7.03 -10.95 -2.38
CA ARG A 208 6.86 -9.49 -2.36
C ARG A 208 6.75 -9.00 -0.92
N LYS A 209 7.26 -7.80 -0.66
CA LYS A 209 7.30 -7.24 0.71
C LYS A 209 5.90 -6.81 1.18
N LEU A 210 5.68 -6.99 2.48
CA LEU A 210 4.51 -6.55 3.24
C LEU A 210 4.95 -5.63 4.38
N LYS A 211 4.17 -4.57 4.62
CA LYS A 211 4.46 -3.54 5.63
C LYS A 211 3.24 -3.26 6.52
N GLY A 212 3.49 -2.73 7.72
CA GLY A 212 2.46 -2.12 8.58
C GLY A 212 1.82 -3.01 9.64
N GLY A 213 1.87 -4.34 9.52
CA GLY A 213 1.15 -5.25 10.41
C GLY A 213 -0.36 -5.21 10.19
N ALA A 214 -1.09 -6.11 10.83
CA ALA A 214 -2.53 -6.26 10.65
C ALA A 214 -3.31 -6.34 11.96
N TRP A 215 -4.64 -6.48 11.87
CA TRP A 215 -5.54 -6.61 13.02
C TRP A 215 -5.19 -7.77 13.97
N ILE A 216 -4.56 -8.83 13.47
CA ILE A 216 -4.12 -10.00 14.26
C ILE A 216 -2.66 -9.90 14.74
N SER A 217 -1.93 -8.88 14.28
CA SER A 217 -0.51 -8.71 14.57
C SER A 217 -0.25 -8.24 16.00
N ASN A 218 0.85 -8.70 16.60
CA ASN A 218 1.34 -8.12 17.84
C ASN A 218 1.95 -6.73 17.60
N LEU A 219 2.30 -6.02 18.67
CA LEU A 219 2.80 -4.65 18.59
C LEU A 219 4.15 -4.49 17.88
N GLU A 220 4.96 -5.55 17.75
CA GLU A 220 6.28 -5.48 17.12
C GLU A 220 6.14 -5.45 15.59
N LEU A 221 5.20 -6.24 15.08
CA LEU A 221 4.90 -6.34 13.65
C LEU A 221 4.27 -5.06 13.07
N CYS A 222 3.67 -4.21 13.92
CA CYS A 222 3.03 -2.96 13.50
C CYS A 222 3.99 -1.76 13.40
N GLN A 223 5.29 -1.93 13.73
CA GLN A 223 6.26 -0.83 13.71
C GLN A 223 6.61 -0.40 12.29
N ASN A 224 6.91 0.89 12.10
CA ASN A 224 7.21 1.49 10.79
C ASN A 224 8.31 0.75 9.99
N PHE A 225 9.32 0.19 10.68
CA PHE A 225 10.44 -0.50 10.05
C PHE A 225 10.25 -2.01 9.90
N PHE A 226 9.23 -2.60 10.53
CA PHE A 226 9.01 -4.03 10.39
C PHE A 226 8.62 -4.34 8.94
N CYS A 227 9.20 -5.39 8.38
CA CYS A 227 8.92 -5.87 7.04
C CYS A 227 8.88 -7.40 7.09
N THR A 228 7.90 -7.97 6.41
CA THR A 228 7.88 -9.40 6.06
C THR A 228 7.72 -9.52 4.54
N SER A 229 7.67 -10.73 4.02
CA SER A 229 7.38 -11.00 2.63
C SER A 229 6.53 -12.24 2.50
N GLU A 230 5.65 -12.26 1.50
CA GLU A 230 4.84 -13.41 1.18
C GLU A 230 4.87 -13.68 -0.33
N ASN A 231 4.52 -14.90 -0.70
CA ASN A 231 4.40 -15.30 -2.10
C ASN A 231 3.41 -14.37 -2.82
N ALA A 232 3.74 -13.88 -4.01
CA ALA A 232 2.93 -12.93 -4.78
C ALA A 232 1.52 -13.44 -5.13
N ILE A 233 1.29 -14.76 -5.09
CA ILE A 233 -0.04 -15.36 -5.26
C ILE A 233 -0.76 -15.67 -3.93
N PHE A 234 -0.11 -15.44 -2.79
CA PHE A 234 -0.70 -15.64 -1.47
C PHE A 234 -1.77 -14.58 -1.20
N GLU A 235 -2.83 -15.00 -0.53
CA GLU A 235 -3.95 -14.17 -0.13
C GLU A 235 -4.39 -14.59 1.27
N ASP A 236 -4.65 -13.61 2.15
CA ASP A 236 -5.11 -13.89 3.50
C ASP A 236 -6.03 -12.77 3.99
N ILE A 237 -6.75 -13.06 5.07
CA ILE A 237 -7.80 -12.25 5.69
C ILE A 237 -7.26 -11.00 6.40
N ASP A 238 -5.95 -10.82 6.37
CA ASP A 238 -5.23 -9.73 7.02
C ASP A 238 -4.26 -9.02 6.06
N ILE A 239 -4.27 -9.37 4.76
CA ILE A 239 -3.44 -8.75 3.71
C ILE A 239 -4.31 -7.92 2.76
N GLY A 240 -3.97 -6.64 2.65
CA GLY A 240 -4.52 -5.68 1.70
C GLY A 240 -3.40 -4.84 1.07
N PHE A 241 -3.72 -3.58 0.75
CA PHE A 241 -2.75 -2.66 0.15
C PHE A 241 -3.24 -1.21 0.20
N ARG A 242 -2.34 -0.27 -0.09
CA ARG A 242 -2.68 1.10 -0.49
C ARG A 242 -2.03 1.48 -1.80
N ILE A 243 -2.57 2.50 -2.45
CA ILE A 243 -2.08 3.00 -3.73
C ILE A 243 -1.31 4.32 -3.58
N VAL A 244 -0.35 4.52 -4.47
CA VAL A 244 0.34 5.79 -4.69
C VAL A 244 0.33 6.17 -6.16
N ARG A 245 0.64 7.43 -6.46
CA ARG A 245 0.90 7.94 -7.82
C ARG A 245 2.11 8.88 -7.78
N THR A 246 3.04 8.72 -8.72
CA THR A 246 4.22 9.61 -8.80
C THR A 246 3.83 10.97 -9.38
N ILE A 247 4.33 12.06 -8.79
CA ILE A 247 4.05 13.45 -9.18
C ILE A 247 5.33 14.12 -9.68
N HIS A 248 5.21 14.80 -10.83
CA HIS A 248 6.28 15.46 -11.56
C HIS A 248 6.25 16.98 -11.40
#